data_AF-A0A9D2RXN5-F1
#
_entry.id   AF-A0A9D2RXN5-F1
#
_cell.length_a   1.000
_cell.length_b   1.000
_cell.length_c   1.000
_cell.angle_alpha   90.00
_cell.angle_beta   90.00
_cell.angle_gamma   90.00
#
_symmetry.space_group_name_H-M   'P 1'
#
loop_
_entity.id
_entity.type
_entity.pdbx_description
1 polymer ?
#
loop_
_entity_poly.entity_id
_entity_poly.type
_entity_poly.pdbx_seq_one_letter_code
_entity_poly.pdbx_strand_id
1 'polypeptide(L)'
;LRKPDEVVKVLEECRDKNGKLDEKKACLKLIDAFTISMFTAKKLFSYHVESGKELSGEISALQAKAEAARKSAQASGGELNENFELVKNGQVVTEVRKMTKEEIDLTVRRVSRIVKIGMFMDRYPAELSGGQQQRVAIARTLAPEPSVLFMDEPLSNLDAKLRLEMRYELQRLHLETGSTFVYVTHDQMEAMTLATQICLIDNGVLQQYDAPLTVYHQPSNLFVADFVGNPSINFVEASGEQQEDGSVALTLFRNRRARFRPARPLDLKSWFQARDREAQERAELRRKQAADKNYVEKGNKDEVFRYHIAKVVEEDDSLQEEPVLTNQDLVLGVRPEFLDIEDSGSLDGEIYGAMPTGMESTIKVRVDDFLLTGVVFGSTLFSLGAKVRLNISSDNIMLFDRQSGRCITQGSLEFLQV
;
A
#
# COMPACT_ATOMS: atom_id res chain seq x y z
N LEU A 1 -39.80 20.76 7.08
CA LEU A 1 -40.97 21.58 7.48
C LEU A 1 -41.97 21.81 6.35
N ARG A 2 -41.56 22.08 5.09
CA ARG A 2 -42.50 22.14 3.94
C ARG A 2 -43.21 20.81 3.65
N LYS A 3 -42.59 19.69 4.04
CA LYS A 3 -43.17 18.35 4.03
C LYS A 3 -43.16 17.78 5.45
N PRO A 4 -44.15 18.09 6.30
CA PRO A 4 -44.20 17.58 7.66
C PRO A 4 -44.38 16.06 7.71
N ASP A 5 -45.09 15.49 6.72
CA ASP A 5 -45.42 14.06 6.67
C ASP A 5 -44.17 13.15 6.63
N GLU A 6 -43.11 13.57 5.94
CA GLU A 6 -41.85 12.83 5.91
C GLU A 6 -41.19 12.76 7.30
N VAL A 7 -41.28 13.84 8.09
CA VAL A 7 -40.77 13.88 9.46
C VAL A 7 -41.63 13.00 10.37
N VAL A 8 -42.97 13.09 10.26
CA VAL A 8 -43.91 12.27 11.03
C VAL A 8 -43.66 10.79 10.77
N LYS A 9 -43.48 10.39 9.51
CA LYS A 9 -43.17 9.00 9.15
C LYS A 9 -41.93 8.47 9.89
N VAL A 10 -40.85 9.25 9.90
CA VAL A 10 -39.60 8.87 10.60
C VAL A 10 -39.82 8.75 12.11
N LEU A 11 -40.61 9.66 12.70
CA LEU A 11 -40.94 9.64 14.13
C LEU A 11 -41.83 8.44 14.52
N GLU A 12 -42.84 8.11 13.71
CA GLU A 12 -43.73 6.98 13.97
C GLU A 12 -42.98 5.63 14.03
N GLU A 13 -41.96 5.46 13.19
CA GLU A 13 -41.08 4.28 13.26
C GLU A 13 -40.20 4.20 14.53
N CYS A 14 -40.18 5.25 15.34
CA CYS A 14 -39.42 5.32 16.59
C CYS A 14 -40.27 4.99 17.83
N ARG A 15 -41.58 4.77 17.68
CA ARG A 15 -42.44 4.39 18.81
C ARG A 15 -42.07 3.02 19.36
N ASP A 16 -42.11 2.90 20.68
CA ASP A 16 -41.98 1.63 21.38
C ASP A 16 -43.28 0.79 21.31
N LYS A 17 -43.26 -0.40 21.91
CA LYS A 17 -44.44 -1.30 21.98
C LYS A 17 -45.62 -0.68 22.76
N ASN A 18 -45.37 0.37 23.54
CA ASN A 18 -46.36 1.09 24.33
C ASN A 18 -46.81 2.40 23.64
N GLY A 19 -46.35 2.65 22.40
CA GLY A 19 -46.68 3.84 21.61
C GLY A 19 -45.94 5.11 22.03
N LYS A 20 -44.94 5.04 22.93
CA LYS A 20 -44.15 6.19 23.40
C LYS A 20 -42.94 6.43 22.49
N LEU A 21 -42.68 7.70 22.21
CA LEU A 21 -41.50 8.15 21.46
C LEU A 21 -40.27 8.19 22.38
N ASP A 22 -39.20 7.50 21.96
CA ASP A 22 -37.87 7.64 22.54
C ASP A 22 -37.16 8.82 21.86
N GLU A 23 -36.88 9.88 22.62
CA GLU A 23 -36.25 11.10 22.12
C GLU A 23 -34.88 10.84 21.49
N LYS A 24 -34.05 9.98 22.11
CA LYS A 24 -32.69 9.69 21.62
C LYS A 24 -32.76 8.94 20.30
N LYS A 25 -33.62 7.92 20.22
CA LYS A 25 -33.84 7.13 19.00
C LYS A 25 -34.43 7.98 17.87
N ALA A 26 -35.40 8.84 18.19
CA ALA A 26 -36.02 9.75 17.24
C ALA A 26 -35.01 10.76 16.68
N CYS A 27 -34.21 11.39 17.54
CA CYS A 27 -33.18 12.33 17.09
C CYS A 27 -32.13 11.65 16.19
N LEU A 28 -31.67 10.44 16.54
CA LEU A 28 -30.72 9.69 15.70
C LEU A 28 -31.32 9.33 14.34
N LYS A 29 -32.57 8.84 14.29
CA LYS A 29 -33.25 8.56 13.01
C LYS A 29 -33.44 9.80 12.15
N LEU A 30 -33.78 10.95 12.75
CA LEU A 30 -33.90 12.21 12.02
C LEU A 30 -32.56 12.65 11.42
N ILE A 31 -31.46 12.46 12.14
CA ILE A 31 -30.11 12.75 11.68
C ILE A 31 -29.73 11.89 10.49
N ASP A 32 -30.04 10.59 10.54
CA ASP A 32 -29.71 9.66 9.45
C ASP A 32 -30.60 9.89 8.22
N ALA A 33 -31.88 10.21 8.42
CA ALA A 33 -32.83 10.44 7.33
C ALA A 33 -32.59 11.76 6.58
N PHE A 34 -32.22 12.83 7.30
CA PHE A 34 -32.12 14.17 6.73
C PHE A 34 -30.70 14.74 6.69
N THR A 35 -29.70 14.00 7.16
CA THR A 35 -28.28 14.43 7.21
C THR A 35 -28.10 15.77 7.96
N ILE A 36 -28.77 15.90 9.10
CA ILE A 36 -28.77 17.12 9.93
C ILE A 36 -27.96 16.94 11.22
N SER A 37 -27.70 18.03 11.93
CA SER A 37 -27.06 18.01 13.25
C SER A 37 -28.01 17.50 14.32
N MET A 38 -27.46 17.06 15.46
CA MET A 38 -28.20 16.74 16.68
C MET A 38 -28.98 17.95 17.21
N PHE A 39 -28.47 19.17 17.03
CA PHE A 39 -29.18 20.38 17.47
C PHE A 39 -30.41 20.66 16.62
N THR A 40 -30.27 20.53 15.29
CA THR A 40 -31.37 20.68 14.35
C THR A 40 -32.39 19.54 14.51
N ALA A 41 -31.95 18.31 14.77
CA ALA A 41 -32.83 17.17 15.05
C ALA A 41 -33.64 17.36 16.33
N LYS A 42 -33.02 17.79 17.43
CA LYS A 42 -33.73 18.13 18.67
C LYS A 42 -34.73 19.26 18.48
N LYS A 43 -34.36 20.28 17.68
CA LYS A 43 -35.28 21.37 17.35
C LYS A 43 -36.48 20.88 16.55
N LEU A 44 -36.26 20.03 15.54
CA LEU A 44 -37.33 19.37 14.79
C LEU A 44 -38.24 18.53 15.68
N PHE A 45 -37.68 17.76 16.60
CA PHE A 45 -38.43 16.96 17.57
C PHE A 45 -39.29 17.84 18.50
N SER A 46 -38.75 18.97 18.97
CA SER A 46 -39.49 19.92 19.83
C SER A 46 -40.69 20.61 19.17
N TYR A 47 -40.79 20.54 17.84
CA TYR A 47 -41.95 21.09 17.12
C TYR A 47 -43.20 20.20 17.24
N HIS A 48 -43.05 18.95 17.72
CA HIS A 48 -44.15 18.01 17.90
C HIS A 48 -45.01 17.85 16.63
N VAL A 49 -44.36 17.70 15.48
CA VAL A 49 -45.02 17.63 14.16
C VAL A 49 -46.02 16.46 14.10
N GLU A 50 -45.74 15.38 14.84
CA GLU A 50 -46.59 14.21 15.01
C GLU A 50 -47.93 14.49 15.70
N SER A 51 -48.06 15.61 16.42
CA SER A 51 -49.29 16.01 17.09
C SER A 51 -50.27 16.75 16.18
N GLY A 52 -49.92 16.94 14.89
CA GLY A 52 -50.72 17.72 13.95
C GLY A 52 -50.61 19.24 14.16
N LYS A 53 -49.58 19.70 14.89
CA LYS A 53 -49.34 21.12 15.13
C LYS A 53 -49.11 21.88 13.82
N GLU A 54 -49.83 22.98 13.62
CA GLU A 54 -49.60 23.87 12.48
C GLU A 54 -48.30 24.66 12.68
N LEU A 55 -47.36 24.55 11.75
CA LEU A 55 -46.01 25.15 11.83
C LEU A 55 -45.84 26.37 10.91
N SER A 56 -46.95 26.92 10.40
CA SER A 56 -46.95 28.03 9.44
C SER A 56 -46.25 29.28 10.01
N GLY A 57 -46.44 29.56 11.31
CA GLY A 57 -45.76 30.64 12.02
C GLY A 57 -44.25 30.45 12.12
N GLU A 58 -43.79 29.26 12.55
CA GLU A 58 -42.37 28.94 12.67
C GLU A 58 -41.66 28.93 11.31
N ILE A 59 -42.34 28.42 10.26
CA ILE A 59 -41.84 28.45 8.88
C ILE A 59 -41.64 29.89 8.42
N SER A 60 -42.65 30.74 8.59
CA SER A 60 -42.60 32.16 8.20
C SER A 60 -41.47 32.91 8.93
N ALA A 61 -41.32 32.67 10.24
CA ALA A 61 -40.25 33.28 11.03
C ALA A 61 -38.84 32.85 10.58
N LEU A 62 -38.65 31.57 10.21
CA LEU A 62 -37.37 31.08 9.69
C LEU A 62 -37.08 31.62 8.28
N GLN A 63 -38.11 31.72 7.42
CA GLN A 63 -37.98 32.32 6.09
C GLN A 63 -37.60 33.80 6.19
N ALA A 64 -38.26 34.57 7.06
CA ALA A 64 -37.94 35.96 7.29
C ALA A 64 -36.48 36.15 7.78
N LYS A 65 -35.98 35.26 8.65
CA LYS A 65 -34.56 35.27 9.06
C LYS A 65 -33.61 35.00 7.90
N ALA A 66 -33.90 34.01 7.05
CA ALA A 66 -33.09 33.69 5.90
C ALA A 66 -33.05 34.84 4.87
N GLU A 67 -34.20 35.48 4.61
CA GLU A 67 -34.28 36.64 3.73
C GLU A 67 -33.55 37.87 4.30
N ALA A 68 -33.65 38.11 5.62
CA ALA A 68 -32.90 39.17 6.28
C ALA A 68 -31.38 38.95 6.15
N ALA A 69 -30.92 37.71 6.30
CA ALA A 69 -29.50 37.37 6.09
C ALA A 69 -29.05 37.62 4.65
N ARG A 70 -29.87 37.24 3.65
CA ARG A 70 -29.59 37.53 2.23
C ARG A 70 -29.52 39.02 1.94
N LYS A 71 -30.44 39.82 2.47
CA LYS A 71 -30.41 41.29 2.34
C LYS A 71 -29.17 41.91 2.99
N SER A 72 -28.76 41.40 4.15
CA SER A 72 -27.54 41.86 4.85
C SER A 72 -26.27 41.56 4.04
N ALA A 73 -26.20 40.38 3.42
CA ALA A 73 -25.11 40.02 2.52
C ALA A 73 -25.04 40.95 1.29
N GLN A 74 -26.19 41.23 0.66
CA GLN A 74 -26.30 42.17 -0.47
C GLN A 74 -25.88 43.59 -0.09
N ALA A 75 -26.30 44.09 1.08
CA ALA A 75 -25.87 45.39 1.59
C ALA A 75 -24.36 45.47 1.83
N SER A 76 -23.72 44.34 2.14
CA SER A 76 -22.28 44.22 2.34
C SER A 76 -21.49 43.98 1.05
N GLY A 77 -22.14 44.08 -0.12
CA GLY A 77 -21.54 43.92 -1.45
C GLY A 77 -21.26 42.47 -1.85
N GLY A 78 -22.01 41.50 -1.33
CA GLY A 78 -21.91 40.08 -1.72
C GLY A 78 -23.27 39.40 -1.84
N GLU A 79 -23.29 38.15 -2.29
CA GLU A 79 -24.52 37.33 -2.40
C GLU A 79 -24.34 36.01 -1.66
N LEU A 80 -25.43 35.44 -1.13
CA LEU A 80 -25.40 34.10 -0.56
C LEU A 80 -25.74 33.08 -1.64
N ASN A 81 -24.86 32.09 -1.87
CA ASN A 81 -25.12 31.00 -2.80
C ASN A 81 -26.14 29.99 -2.24
N GLU A 82 -26.39 28.88 -2.96
CA GLU A 82 -27.31 27.82 -2.54
C GLU A 82 -26.90 27.15 -1.21
N ASN A 83 -25.60 27.13 -0.93
CA ASN A 83 -25.02 26.61 0.32
C ASN A 83 -24.99 27.65 1.45
N PHE A 84 -25.59 28.83 1.26
CA PHE A 84 -25.55 29.96 2.18
C PHE A 84 -24.13 30.48 2.48
N GLU A 85 -23.21 30.37 1.53
CA GLU A 85 -21.87 30.94 1.60
C GLU A 85 -21.85 32.34 0.99
N LEU A 86 -21.11 33.26 1.59
CA LEU A 86 -20.97 34.63 1.11
C LEU A 86 -20.02 34.68 -0.09
N VAL A 87 -20.54 35.07 -1.25
CA VAL A 87 -19.80 35.24 -2.51
C VAL A 87 -19.61 36.72 -2.78
N LYS A 88 -18.37 37.16 -2.98
CA LYS A 88 -18.03 38.52 -3.46
C LYS A 88 -17.22 38.40 -4.74
N ASN A 89 -17.61 39.12 -5.79
CA ASN A 89 -16.92 39.10 -7.09
C ASN A 89 -16.71 37.68 -7.67
N GLY A 90 -17.66 36.77 -7.44
CA GLY A 90 -17.58 35.38 -7.92
C GLY A 90 -16.71 34.45 -7.07
N GLN A 91 -16.14 34.90 -5.94
CA GLN A 91 -15.36 34.07 -5.02
C GLN A 91 -16.03 33.98 -3.65
N VAL A 92 -16.00 32.78 -3.05
CA VAL A 92 -16.47 32.56 -1.67
C VAL A 92 -15.50 33.26 -0.71
N VAL A 93 -16.04 34.11 0.15
CA VAL A 93 -15.29 34.81 1.19
C VAL A 93 -15.05 33.86 2.36
N THR A 94 -13.79 33.65 2.71
CA THR A 94 -13.39 32.81 3.85
C THR A 94 -12.81 33.68 4.98
N GLU A 95 -13.13 33.34 6.23
CA GLU A 95 -12.50 33.91 7.41
C GLU A 95 -12.09 32.80 8.37
N VAL A 96 -11.02 33.03 9.14
CA VAL A 96 -10.61 32.11 10.21
C VAL A 96 -11.49 32.35 11.42
N ARG A 97 -12.34 31.37 11.74
CA ARG A 97 -13.19 31.41 12.95
C ARG A 97 -13.22 30.06 13.64
N LYS A 98 -13.69 30.05 14.89
CA LYS A 98 -14.01 28.81 15.60
C LYS A 98 -15.28 28.18 15.00
N MET A 99 -15.28 26.87 14.88
CA MET A 99 -16.48 26.12 14.51
C MET A 99 -17.50 26.20 15.64
N THR A 100 -18.77 26.34 15.26
CA THR A 100 -19.90 26.26 16.18
C THR A 100 -20.12 24.81 16.62
N LYS A 101 -20.83 24.60 17.73
CA LYS A 101 -21.14 23.24 18.21
C LYS A 101 -21.92 22.41 17.19
N GLU A 102 -22.75 23.07 16.38
CA GLU A 102 -23.54 22.44 15.33
C GLU A 102 -22.67 21.96 14.16
N GLU A 103 -21.69 22.77 13.73
CA GLU A 103 -20.73 22.39 12.69
C GLU A 103 -19.81 21.25 13.13
N ILE A 104 -19.40 21.26 14.41
CA ILE A 104 -18.61 20.17 14.98
C ILE A 104 -19.43 18.88 14.98
N ASP A 105 -20.69 18.89 15.43
CA ASP A 105 -21.54 17.71 15.43
C ASP A 105 -21.81 17.17 14.01
N LEU A 106 -22.05 18.05 13.03
CA LEU A 106 -22.18 17.67 11.62
C LEU A 106 -20.91 16.99 11.09
N THR A 107 -19.75 17.56 11.38
CA THR A 107 -18.45 17.03 10.94
C THR A 107 -18.18 15.67 11.58
N VAL A 108 -18.37 15.56 12.90
CA VAL A 108 -18.19 14.30 13.64
C VAL A 108 -19.12 13.21 13.10
N ARG A 109 -20.38 13.54 12.80
CA ARG A 109 -21.35 12.59 12.23
C ARG A 109 -21.04 12.19 10.80
N ARG A 110 -20.59 13.14 9.97
CA ARG A 110 -20.13 12.85 8.60
C ARG A 110 -19.01 11.82 8.66
N VAL A 111 -18.00 12.07 9.47
CA VAL A 111 -16.84 11.18 9.51
C VAL A 111 -17.14 9.87 10.22
N SER A 112 -17.98 9.87 11.26
CA SER A 112 -18.38 8.63 11.95
C SER A 112 -19.16 7.68 11.05
N ARG A 113 -19.90 8.20 10.08
CA ARG A 113 -20.53 7.39 9.01
C ARG A 113 -19.51 6.81 8.05
N ILE A 114 -18.56 7.63 7.59
CA ILE A 114 -17.48 7.23 6.66
C ILE A 114 -16.68 6.03 7.23
N VAL A 115 -16.22 6.15 8.47
CA VAL A 115 -15.43 5.09 9.14
C VAL A 115 -16.28 4.01 9.83
N LYS A 116 -17.62 4.07 9.73
CA LYS A 116 -18.59 3.15 10.34
C LYS A 116 -18.47 2.98 11.87
N ILE A 117 -18.26 4.09 12.60
CA ILE A 117 -18.21 4.10 14.08
C ILE A 117 -19.43 4.75 14.74
N GLY A 118 -20.45 5.14 13.96
CA GLY A 118 -21.60 5.90 14.44
C GLY A 118 -22.29 5.31 15.69
N MET A 119 -22.41 3.98 15.77
CA MET A 119 -23.02 3.28 16.91
C MET A 119 -22.18 3.28 18.20
N PHE A 120 -20.93 3.68 18.11
CA PHE A 120 -19.97 3.68 19.23
C PHE A 120 -19.61 5.10 19.71
N MET A 121 -20.27 6.14 19.17
CA MET A 121 -19.93 7.54 19.49
C MET A 121 -20.09 7.92 20.98
N ASP A 122 -20.94 7.19 21.73
CA ASP A 122 -21.16 7.43 23.15
C ASP A 122 -20.20 6.64 24.06
N ARG A 123 -19.33 5.79 23.49
CA ARG A 123 -18.41 4.92 24.25
C ARG A 123 -17.10 5.62 24.56
N TYR A 124 -16.50 5.28 25.70
CA TYR A 124 -15.15 5.70 26.03
C TYR A 124 -14.12 4.89 25.24
N PRO A 125 -12.92 5.44 24.96
CA PRO A 125 -11.86 4.72 24.25
C PRO A 125 -11.53 3.34 24.84
N ALA A 126 -11.58 3.20 26.17
CA ALA A 126 -11.34 1.93 26.86
C ALA A 126 -12.41 0.86 26.60
N GLU A 127 -13.59 1.24 26.09
CA GLU A 127 -14.71 0.35 25.76
C GLU A 127 -14.74 -0.04 24.26
N LEU A 128 -13.75 0.42 23.49
CA LEU A 128 -13.59 0.16 22.07
C LEU A 128 -12.54 -0.93 21.83
N SER A 129 -12.78 -1.78 20.83
CA SER A 129 -11.74 -2.70 20.33
C SER A 129 -10.60 -1.92 19.66
N GLY A 130 -9.42 -2.54 19.51
CA GLY A 130 -8.27 -1.89 18.83
C GLY A 130 -8.62 -1.35 17.44
N GLY A 131 -9.46 -2.08 16.69
CA GLY A 131 -9.91 -1.65 15.36
C GLY A 131 -10.86 -0.46 15.41
N GLN A 132 -11.76 -0.43 16.40
CA GLN A 132 -12.64 0.70 16.62
C GLN A 132 -11.86 1.94 17.05
N GLN A 133 -10.84 1.80 17.91
CA GLN A 133 -9.93 2.88 18.26
C GLN A 133 -9.17 3.41 17.03
N GLN A 134 -8.71 2.52 16.16
CA GLN A 134 -8.05 2.92 14.91
C GLN A 134 -9.00 3.68 13.98
N ARG A 135 -10.26 3.22 13.84
CA ARG A 135 -11.30 3.93 13.08
C ARG A 135 -11.58 5.31 13.66
N VAL A 136 -11.54 5.49 14.99
CA VAL A 136 -11.63 6.81 15.64
C VAL A 136 -10.43 7.69 15.30
N ALA A 137 -9.21 7.13 15.29
CA ALA A 137 -8.00 7.86 14.92
C ALA A 137 -8.05 8.34 13.46
N ILE A 138 -8.48 7.47 12.53
CA ILE A 138 -8.70 7.82 11.12
C ILE A 138 -9.84 8.87 10.99
N ALA A 139 -10.90 8.74 11.78
CA ALA A 139 -11.97 9.74 11.76
C ALA A 139 -11.46 11.13 12.17
N ARG A 140 -10.58 11.19 13.17
CA ARG A 140 -9.96 12.44 13.60
C ARG A 140 -9.13 13.08 12.49
N THR A 141 -8.42 12.30 11.68
CA THR A 141 -7.59 12.81 10.59
C THR A 141 -8.41 13.22 9.36
N LEU A 142 -9.57 12.60 9.12
CA LEU A 142 -10.49 12.94 8.02
C LEU A 142 -11.44 14.10 8.33
N ALA A 143 -11.66 14.42 9.61
CA ALA A 143 -12.52 15.52 10.04
C ALA A 143 -12.24 16.87 9.34
N PRO A 144 -10.99 17.33 9.18
CA PRO A 144 -10.68 18.58 8.48
C PRO A 144 -10.72 18.51 6.95
N GLU A 145 -11.10 17.37 6.35
CA GLU A 145 -11.11 17.17 4.89
C GLU A 145 -9.75 17.48 4.23
N PRO A 146 -8.67 16.83 4.69
CA PRO A 146 -7.34 17.14 4.20
C PRO A 146 -7.18 16.71 2.74
N SER A 147 -6.54 17.54 1.92
CA SER A 147 -6.18 17.15 0.55
C SER A 147 -5.11 16.05 0.53
N VAL A 148 -4.26 16.01 1.57
CA VAL A 148 -3.18 15.02 1.74
C VAL A 148 -3.24 14.44 3.14
N LEU A 149 -3.24 13.11 3.23
CA LEU A 149 -3.28 12.36 4.47
C LEU A 149 -1.98 11.58 4.65
N PHE A 150 -1.26 11.88 5.73
CA PHE A 150 -0.04 11.15 6.11
C PHE A 150 -0.39 10.09 7.15
N MET A 151 0.07 8.86 6.91
CA MET A 151 -0.06 7.75 7.84
C MET A 151 1.29 7.09 8.05
N ASP A 152 1.72 7.04 9.31
CA ASP A 152 2.98 6.42 9.72
C ASP A 152 2.66 5.13 10.48
N GLU A 153 2.90 3.99 9.83
CA GLU A 153 2.63 2.63 10.31
C GLU A 153 1.30 2.44 11.07
N PRO A 154 0.14 2.85 10.49
CA PRO A 154 -1.11 2.92 11.24
C PRO A 154 -1.66 1.55 11.65
N LEU A 155 -1.23 0.44 11.03
CA LEU A 155 -1.76 -0.90 11.29
C LEU A 155 -0.82 -1.79 12.14
N SER A 156 0.35 -1.27 12.52
CA SER A 156 1.40 -2.03 13.23
C SER A 156 0.94 -2.62 14.56
N ASN A 157 0.07 -1.92 15.30
CA ASN A 157 -0.39 -2.35 16.63
C ASN A 157 -1.61 -3.29 16.62
N LEU A 158 -2.12 -3.68 15.45
CA LEU A 158 -3.31 -4.52 15.32
C LEU A 158 -2.96 -6.00 15.09
N ASP A 159 -3.85 -6.91 15.47
CA ASP A 159 -3.72 -8.33 15.19
C ASP A 159 -3.95 -8.64 13.70
N ALA A 160 -3.45 -9.79 13.22
CA ALA A 160 -3.46 -10.12 11.80
C ALA A 160 -4.86 -10.08 11.14
N LYS A 161 -5.89 -10.55 11.85
CA LYS A 161 -7.27 -10.55 11.34
C LYS A 161 -7.79 -9.13 11.16
N LEU A 162 -7.54 -8.28 12.15
CA LEU A 162 -8.00 -6.90 12.12
C LEU A 162 -7.18 -6.05 11.15
N ARG A 163 -5.87 -6.30 10.99
CA ARG A 163 -5.06 -5.67 9.94
C ARG A 163 -5.69 -5.88 8.57
N LEU A 164 -6.11 -7.11 8.25
CA LEU A 164 -6.77 -7.41 6.98
C LEU A 164 -8.07 -6.62 6.80
N GLU A 165 -8.93 -6.57 7.83
CA GLU A 165 -10.18 -5.79 7.77
C GLU A 165 -9.90 -4.30 7.56
N MET A 166 -8.93 -3.74 8.30
CA MET A 166 -8.59 -2.33 8.21
C MET A 166 -7.94 -1.96 6.87
N ARG A 167 -7.20 -2.86 6.23
CA ARG A 167 -6.68 -2.65 4.86
C ARG A 167 -7.80 -2.41 3.86
N TYR A 168 -8.85 -3.25 3.87
CA TYR A 168 -10.01 -3.05 3.01
C TYR A 168 -10.73 -1.72 3.28
N GLU A 169 -10.87 -1.34 4.55
CA GLU A 169 -11.48 -0.05 4.89
C GLU A 169 -10.61 1.13 4.44
N LEU A 170 -9.28 1.06 4.58
CA LEU A 170 -8.38 2.10 4.07
C LEU A 170 -8.46 2.26 2.55
N GLN A 171 -8.50 1.17 1.79
CA GLN A 171 -8.72 1.23 0.33
C GLN A 171 -10.04 1.90 -0.01
N ARG A 172 -11.12 1.49 0.66
CA ARG A 172 -12.45 2.08 0.47
C ARG A 172 -12.43 3.58 0.80
N LEU A 173 -11.80 3.98 1.90
CA LEU A 173 -11.70 5.38 2.30
C LEU A 173 -10.91 6.20 1.28
N HIS A 174 -9.82 5.67 0.73
CA HIS A 174 -9.06 6.35 -0.32
C HIS A 174 -9.95 6.63 -1.55
N LEU A 175 -10.74 5.64 -1.98
CA LEU A 175 -11.67 5.79 -3.10
C LEU A 175 -12.84 6.75 -2.81
N GLU A 176 -13.43 6.68 -1.61
CA GLU A 176 -14.57 7.52 -1.23
C GLU A 176 -14.18 8.99 -1.00
N THR A 177 -12.98 9.25 -0.47
CA THR A 177 -12.52 10.62 -0.14
C THR A 177 -11.79 11.31 -1.28
N GLY A 178 -11.19 10.55 -2.20
CA GLY A 178 -10.37 11.10 -3.29
C GLY A 178 -9.13 11.87 -2.82
N SER A 179 -8.77 11.80 -1.54
CA SER A 179 -7.61 12.50 -0.98
C SER A 179 -6.32 11.73 -1.27
N THR A 180 -5.20 12.43 -1.39
CA THR A 180 -3.88 11.81 -1.58
C THR A 180 -3.41 11.17 -0.28
N PHE A 181 -3.10 9.88 -0.29
CA PHE A 181 -2.60 9.17 0.88
C PHE A 181 -1.10 8.93 0.75
N VAL A 182 -0.34 9.28 1.78
CA VAL A 182 1.07 8.91 1.95
C VAL A 182 1.13 7.95 3.12
N TYR A 183 1.39 6.68 2.82
CA TYR A 183 1.36 5.58 3.78
C TYR A 183 2.77 4.99 3.93
N VAL A 184 3.28 4.98 5.15
CA VAL A 184 4.60 4.41 5.50
C VAL A 184 4.39 3.08 6.21
N THR A 185 5.10 2.04 5.78
CA THR A 185 5.04 0.70 6.36
C THR A 185 6.30 -0.09 6.05
N HIS A 186 6.63 -1.03 6.94
CA HIS A 186 7.63 -2.07 6.71
C HIS A 186 7.00 -3.39 6.20
N ASP A 187 5.66 -3.49 6.15
CA ASP A 187 4.95 -4.68 5.67
C ASP A 187 4.76 -4.62 4.14
N GLN A 188 5.42 -5.53 3.44
CA GLN A 188 5.35 -5.66 1.99
C GLN A 188 3.92 -5.93 1.50
N MET A 189 3.13 -6.73 2.24
CA MET A 189 1.76 -7.05 1.86
C MET A 189 0.86 -5.81 1.92
N GLU A 190 1.14 -4.89 2.84
CA GLU A 190 0.45 -3.60 2.89
C GLU A 190 0.79 -2.74 1.69
N ALA A 191 2.07 -2.61 1.36
CA ALA A 191 2.52 -1.86 0.19
C ALA A 191 1.92 -2.45 -1.10
N MET A 192 1.94 -3.76 -1.25
CA MET A 192 1.46 -4.45 -2.46
C MET A 192 -0.05 -4.36 -2.65
N THR A 193 -0.83 -4.26 -1.58
CA THR A 193 -2.30 -4.23 -1.65
C THR A 193 -2.88 -2.83 -1.60
N LEU A 194 -2.30 -1.90 -0.84
CA LEU A 194 -2.85 -0.56 -0.63
C LEU A 194 -2.33 0.46 -1.64
N ALA A 195 -1.10 0.32 -2.12
CA ALA A 195 -0.44 1.38 -2.85
C ALA A 195 -0.87 1.43 -4.32
N THR A 196 -1.04 2.65 -4.83
CA THR A 196 -1.08 2.91 -6.28
C THR A 196 0.33 2.99 -6.86
N GLN A 197 1.27 3.51 -6.08
CA GLN A 197 2.71 3.61 -6.36
C GLN A 197 3.48 3.29 -5.07
N ILE A 198 4.51 2.47 -5.16
CA ILE A 198 5.40 2.11 -4.06
C ILE A 198 6.68 2.92 -4.19
N CYS A 199 7.08 3.58 -3.12
CA CYS A 199 8.36 4.26 -2.97
C CYS A 199 9.25 3.40 -2.07
N LEU A 200 10.13 2.59 -2.66
CA LEU A 200 11.00 1.71 -1.91
C LEU A 200 12.31 2.41 -1.57
N ILE A 201 12.62 2.50 -0.27
CA ILE A 201 13.77 3.22 0.26
C ILE A 201 14.64 2.25 1.04
N ASP A 202 15.96 2.30 0.82
CA ASP A 202 16.97 1.62 1.64
C ASP A 202 18.00 2.63 2.12
N ASN A 203 18.33 2.62 3.41
CA ASN A 203 19.30 3.53 4.02
C ASN A 203 19.12 5.02 3.62
N GLY A 204 17.87 5.46 3.47
CA GLY A 204 17.51 6.81 3.05
C GLY A 204 17.71 7.13 1.56
N VAL A 205 18.04 6.14 0.75
CA VAL A 205 18.19 6.22 -0.71
C VAL A 205 16.97 5.59 -1.38
N LEU A 206 16.38 6.29 -2.34
CA LEU A 206 15.30 5.75 -3.17
C LEU A 206 15.86 4.67 -4.08
N GLN A 207 15.36 3.45 -3.93
CA GLN A 207 15.77 2.29 -4.72
C GLN A 207 14.88 2.14 -5.96
N GLN A 208 13.57 2.30 -5.81
CA GLN A 208 12.61 2.26 -6.91
C GLN A 208 11.31 3.00 -6.56
N TYR A 209 10.67 3.61 -7.57
CA TYR A 209 9.35 4.25 -7.46
C TYR A 209 8.46 3.82 -8.63
N ASP A 210 7.57 2.85 -8.40
CA ASP A 210 6.72 2.26 -9.44
C ASP A 210 5.44 1.63 -8.87
N ALA A 211 4.51 1.22 -9.73
CA ALA A 211 3.33 0.46 -9.33
C ALA A 211 3.69 -0.91 -8.70
N PRO A 212 2.88 -1.44 -7.76
CA PRO A 212 3.21 -2.67 -7.02
C PRO A 212 3.67 -3.86 -7.88
N LEU A 213 2.90 -4.20 -8.91
CA LEU A 213 3.24 -5.32 -9.80
C LEU A 213 4.47 -5.03 -10.68
N THR A 214 4.71 -3.77 -11.02
CA THR A 214 5.93 -3.37 -11.73
C THR A 214 7.15 -3.55 -10.84
N VAL A 215 7.09 -3.15 -9.57
CA VAL A 215 8.19 -3.38 -8.61
C VAL A 215 8.46 -4.87 -8.43
N TYR A 216 7.41 -5.69 -8.34
CA TYR A 216 7.55 -7.14 -8.20
C TYR A 216 8.16 -7.82 -9.44
N HIS A 217 7.62 -7.50 -10.62
CA HIS A 217 8.02 -8.14 -11.88
C HIS A 217 9.26 -7.53 -12.51
N GLN A 218 9.56 -6.24 -12.28
CA GLN A 218 10.67 -5.48 -12.87
C GLN A 218 11.44 -4.71 -11.79
N PRO A 219 12.10 -5.44 -10.85
CA PRO A 219 12.94 -4.81 -9.84
C PRO A 219 14.18 -4.19 -10.49
N SER A 220 14.54 -2.98 -10.05
CA SER A 220 15.66 -2.22 -10.59
C SER A 220 17.02 -2.73 -10.11
N ASN A 221 17.06 -3.42 -8.98
CA ASN A 221 18.28 -3.95 -8.36
C ASN A 221 17.98 -5.16 -7.46
N LEU A 222 19.05 -5.79 -6.96
CA LEU A 222 18.99 -6.97 -6.09
C LEU A 222 18.21 -6.72 -4.80
N PHE A 223 18.33 -5.53 -4.19
CA PHE A 223 17.56 -5.19 -2.99
C PHE A 223 16.05 -5.18 -3.26
N VAL A 224 15.61 -4.52 -4.33
CA VAL A 224 14.17 -4.48 -4.68
C VAL A 224 13.67 -5.90 -4.98
N ALA A 225 14.47 -6.70 -5.68
CA ALA A 225 14.13 -8.08 -6.03
C ALA A 225 13.98 -8.97 -4.79
N ASP A 226 14.86 -8.81 -3.80
CA ASP A 226 14.83 -9.54 -2.53
C ASP A 226 13.70 -9.05 -1.62
N PHE A 227 13.55 -7.74 -1.50
CA PHE A 227 12.64 -7.11 -0.55
C PHE A 227 11.18 -7.25 -0.94
N VAL A 228 10.83 -7.39 -2.22
CA VAL A 228 9.41 -7.47 -2.63
C VAL A 228 9.06 -8.88 -3.06
N GLY A 229 8.34 -9.60 -2.18
CA GLY A 229 7.85 -10.96 -2.44
C GLY A 229 7.93 -11.83 -1.19
N ASN A 230 6.93 -12.67 -0.99
CA ASN A 230 6.92 -13.65 0.10
C ASN A 230 6.36 -14.98 -0.43
N PRO A 231 7.17 -16.04 -0.57
CA PRO A 231 8.58 -16.15 -0.18
C PRO A 231 9.54 -15.26 -1.00
N SER A 232 10.75 -15.01 -0.48
CA SER A 232 11.76 -14.20 -1.16
C SER A 232 12.29 -14.86 -2.45
N ILE A 233 12.86 -14.04 -3.33
CA ILE A 233 13.45 -14.52 -4.60
C ILE A 233 14.65 -15.43 -4.33
N ASN A 234 14.88 -16.41 -5.20
CA ASN A 234 16.12 -17.19 -5.17
C ASN A 234 17.20 -16.46 -5.98
N PHE A 235 18.36 -16.23 -5.37
CA PHE A 235 19.54 -15.77 -6.08
C PHE A 235 20.49 -16.91 -6.39
N VAL A 236 21.02 -16.92 -7.61
CA VAL A 236 22.02 -17.88 -8.07
C VAL A 236 23.16 -17.11 -8.72
N GLU A 237 24.37 -17.25 -8.19
CA GLU A 237 25.56 -16.70 -8.83
C GLU A 237 25.88 -17.46 -10.12
N ALA A 238 26.21 -16.70 -11.15
CA ALA A 238 26.58 -17.21 -12.45
C ALA A 238 27.81 -16.48 -12.99
N SER A 239 28.62 -17.19 -13.77
CA SER A 239 29.69 -16.57 -14.56
C SER A 239 29.42 -16.76 -16.04
N GLY A 240 29.55 -15.72 -16.85
CA GLY A 240 29.23 -15.85 -18.26
C GLY A 240 29.51 -14.64 -19.16
N GLU A 241 29.34 -14.88 -20.45
CA GLU A 241 29.55 -13.89 -21.50
C GLU A 241 28.46 -13.95 -22.57
N GLN A 242 28.22 -12.81 -23.20
CA GLN A 242 27.31 -12.71 -24.33
C GLN A 242 27.87 -13.40 -25.58
N GLN A 243 27.02 -14.16 -26.25
CA GLN A 243 27.28 -14.88 -27.49
C GLN A 243 26.88 -14.02 -28.71
N GLU A 244 27.33 -14.42 -29.90
CA GLU A 244 27.01 -13.73 -31.16
C GLU A 244 25.50 -13.74 -31.49
N ASP A 245 24.76 -14.74 -31.00
CA ASP A 245 23.29 -14.84 -31.16
C ASP A 245 22.51 -13.92 -30.19
N GLY A 246 23.22 -13.14 -29.36
CA GLY A 246 22.66 -12.25 -28.36
C GLY A 246 22.29 -12.92 -27.03
N SER A 247 22.35 -14.25 -26.94
CA SER A 247 22.17 -14.99 -25.69
C SER A 247 23.38 -14.84 -24.77
N VAL A 248 23.22 -15.13 -23.48
CA VAL A 248 24.32 -15.13 -22.51
C VAL A 248 24.57 -16.58 -22.09
N ALA A 249 25.79 -17.07 -22.36
CA ALA A 249 26.21 -18.38 -21.88
C ALA A 249 26.61 -18.25 -20.42
N LEU A 250 25.94 -18.99 -19.54
CA LEU A 250 26.12 -18.94 -18.10
C LEU A 250 26.64 -20.28 -17.58
N THR A 251 27.53 -20.21 -16.59
CA THR A 251 27.93 -21.32 -15.76
C THR A 251 27.41 -21.07 -14.35
N LEU A 252 26.55 -21.94 -13.84
CA LEU A 252 25.94 -21.85 -12.51
C LEU A 252 25.91 -23.24 -11.83
N PHE A 253 25.54 -23.31 -10.55
CA PHE A 253 25.48 -24.55 -9.77
C PHE A 253 26.73 -25.44 -9.94
N ARG A 254 27.87 -24.98 -9.39
CA ARG A 254 29.19 -25.63 -9.40
C ARG A 254 29.86 -25.91 -10.76
N ASN A 255 29.15 -25.98 -11.89
CA ASN A 255 29.67 -25.98 -13.29
C ASN A 255 28.61 -26.31 -14.37
N ARG A 256 27.32 -26.23 -14.05
CA ARG A 256 26.25 -26.49 -15.02
C ARG A 256 26.18 -25.35 -16.03
N ARG A 257 26.13 -25.70 -17.31
CA ARG A 257 25.98 -24.71 -18.39
C ARG A 257 24.52 -24.44 -18.66
N ALA A 258 24.18 -23.17 -18.77
CA ALA A 258 22.87 -22.72 -19.21
C ALA A 258 23.01 -21.62 -20.26
N ARG A 259 21.96 -21.44 -21.03
CA ARG A 259 21.80 -20.33 -21.96
C ARG A 259 20.68 -19.45 -21.45
N PHE A 260 21.01 -18.20 -21.19
CA PHE A 260 20.03 -17.16 -20.88
C PHE A 260 19.68 -16.41 -22.16
N ARG A 261 18.38 -16.30 -22.49
CA ARG A 261 17.89 -15.55 -23.64
C ARG A 261 17.20 -14.27 -23.17
N PRO A 262 17.82 -13.10 -23.35
CA PRO A 262 17.19 -11.82 -23.02
C PRO A 262 15.86 -11.63 -23.76
N ALA A 263 14.83 -11.15 -23.07
CA ALA A 263 13.53 -10.81 -23.66
C ALA A 263 13.61 -9.58 -24.58
N ARG A 264 14.65 -8.75 -24.44
CA ARG A 264 14.93 -7.57 -25.26
C ARG A 264 16.37 -7.63 -25.78
N PRO A 265 16.67 -7.04 -26.96
CA PRO A 265 18.03 -6.94 -27.45
C PRO A 265 18.95 -6.33 -26.40
N LEU A 266 20.04 -7.02 -26.10
CA LEU A 266 21.00 -6.66 -25.08
C LEU A 266 22.38 -6.54 -25.73
N ASP A 267 23.17 -5.57 -25.31
CA ASP A 267 24.62 -5.53 -25.55
C ASP A 267 25.28 -5.33 -24.19
N LEU A 268 25.79 -6.42 -23.62
CA LEU A 268 26.41 -6.41 -22.29
C LEU A 268 27.60 -5.46 -22.22
N LYS A 269 28.41 -5.40 -23.28
CA LYS A 269 29.60 -4.54 -23.31
C LYS A 269 29.21 -3.08 -23.21
N SER A 270 28.22 -2.66 -23.99
CA SER A 270 27.69 -1.29 -23.91
C SER A 270 27.06 -0.99 -22.54
N TRP A 271 26.38 -1.98 -21.95
CA TRP A 271 25.74 -1.85 -20.65
C TRP A 271 26.77 -1.64 -19.53
N PHE A 272 27.84 -2.44 -19.50
CA PHE A 272 28.92 -2.29 -18.52
C PHE A 272 29.66 -0.95 -18.67
N GLN A 273 29.91 -0.50 -19.89
CA GLN A 273 30.51 0.81 -20.14
C GLN A 273 29.62 1.97 -19.63
N ALA A 274 28.30 1.86 -19.81
CA ALA A 274 27.36 2.85 -19.29
C ALA A 274 27.34 2.85 -17.75
N ARG A 275 27.31 1.67 -17.11
CA ARG A 275 27.40 1.51 -15.66
C ARG A 275 28.67 2.17 -15.10
N ASP A 276 29.83 1.87 -15.70
CA ASP A 276 31.12 2.38 -15.23
C ASP A 276 31.21 3.90 -15.36
N ARG A 277 30.70 4.45 -16.47
CA ARG A 277 30.61 5.90 -16.67
C ARG A 277 29.72 6.56 -15.63
N GLU A 278 28.52 6.03 -15.39
CA GLU A 278 27.59 6.57 -14.37
C GLU A 278 28.20 6.50 -12.96
N ALA A 279 28.91 5.42 -12.63
CA ALA A 279 29.58 5.27 -11.34
C ALA A 279 30.70 6.32 -11.17
N GLN A 280 31.49 6.56 -12.21
CA GLN A 280 32.51 7.61 -12.21
C GLN A 280 31.91 9.01 -12.05
N GLU A 281 30.85 9.33 -12.81
CA GLU A 281 30.14 10.60 -12.72
C GLU A 281 29.58 10.86 -11.31
N ARG A 282 28.94 9.85 -10.69
CA ARG A 282 28.44 9.94 -9.31
C ARG A 282 29.58 10.14 -8.31
N ALA A 283 30.68 9.40 -8.45
CA ALA A 283 31.85 9.53 -7.58
C ALA A 283 32.48 10.93 -7.70
N GLU A 284 32.60 11.47 -8.90
CA GLU A 284 33.07 12.84 -9.12
C GLU A 284 32.13 13.89 -8.52
N LEU A 285 30.82 13.73 -8.70
CA LEU A 285 29.81 14.63 -8.15
C LEU A 285 29.85 14.62 -6.61
N ARG A 286 29.98 13.43 -6.00
CA ARG A 286 30.17 13.29 -4.55
C ARG A 286 31.47 13.94 -4.07
N ARG A 287 32.58 13.77 -4.81
CA ARG A 287 33.85 14.45 -4.50
C ARG A 287 33.73 15.98 -4.58
N LYS A 288 33.02 16.50 -5.59
CA LYS A 288 32.74 17.95 -5.74
C LYS A 288 31.89 18.48 -4.59
N GLN A 289 30.84 17.75 -4.21
CA GLN A 289 29.98 18.12 -3.07
C GLN A 289 30.74 18.09 -1.74
N ALA A 290 31.54 17.04 -1.49
CA ALA A 290 32.36 16.93 -0.29
C ALA A 290 33.44 18.02 -0.16
N ALA A 291 33.83 18.66 -1.27
CA ALA A 291 34.75 19.79 -1.27
C ALA A 291 34.08 21.13 -0.90
N ASP A 292 32.75 21.20 -0.91
CA ASP A 292 32.00 22.39 -0.47
C ASP A 292 31.93 22.44 1.06
N LYS A 293 32.37 23.56 1.66
CA LYS A 293 32.41 23.76 3.11
C LYS A 293 31.03 23.80 3.77
N ASN A 294 29.97 24.02 3.00
CA ASN A 294 28.59 24.01 3.50
C ASN A 294 27.90 22.64 3.31
N TYR A 295 28.58 21.66 2.71
CA TYR A 295 28.02 20.33 2.51
C TYR A 295 28.12 19.50 3.79
N VAL A 296 26.98 19.17 4.36
CA VAL A 296 26.86 18.16 5.41
C VAL A 296 26.54 16.85 4.72
N GLU A 297 27.45 15.88 4.79
CA GLU A 297 27.21 14.54 4.29
C GLU A 297 26.04 13.92 5.07
N LYS A 298 24.90 13.70 4.38
CA LYS A 298 23.77 13.00 4.97
C LYS A 298 24.20 11.56 5.22
N GLY A 299 23.79 10.97 6.34
CA GLY A 299 24.09 9.58 6.70
C GLY A 299 23.47 8.51 5.77
N ASN A 300 22.86 8.91 4.65
CA ASN A 300 22.29 8.00 3.68
C ASN A 300 23.44 7.35 2.89
N LYS A 301 23.49 6.02 2.89
CA LYS A 301 24.54 5.27 2.23
C LYS A 301 23.94 4.36 1.18
N ASP A 302 24.37 4.56 -0.07
CA ASP A 302 24.09 3.66 -1.18
C ASP A 302 25.19 2.58 -1.16
N GLU A 303 24.99 1.55 -0.33
CA GLU A 303 25.87 0.38 -0.25
C GLU A 303 25.34 -0.72 -1.17
N VAL A 304 26.24 -1.53 -1.74
CA VAL A 304 25.81 -2.67 -2.56
C VAL A 304 25.10 -3.67 -1.65
N PHE A 305 23.84 -3.96 -1.98
CA PHE A 305 23.03 -4.87 -1.19
C PHE A 305 23.66 -6.26 -1.13
N ARG A 306 23.85 -6.75 0.09
CA ARG A 306 24.32 -8.12 0.35
C ARG A 306 23.13 -9.07 0.30
N TYR A 307 22.91 -9.67 -0.86
CA TYR A 307 21.90 -10.68 -1.07
C TYR A 307 22.31 -12.01 -0.42
N HIS A 308 21.33 -12.80 0.01
CA HIS A 308 21.56 -14.10 0.64
C HIS A 308 21.30 -15.24 -0.37
N ILE A 309 22.26 -16.16 -0.49
CA ILE A 309 22.08 -17.41 -1.21
C ILE A 309 21.94 -18.53 -0.19
N ALA A 310 20.77 -19.15 -0.12
CA ALA A 310 20.54 -20.25 0.80
C ALA A 310 21.35 -21.49 0.37
N LYS A 311 22.19 -21.98 1.28
CA LYS A 311 22.98 -23.21 1.12
C LYS A 311 22.63 -24.21 2.23
N VAL A 312 22.87 -25.50 1.98
CA VAL A 312 22.60 -26.58 2.95
C VAL A 312 23.51 -26.48 4.17
N VAL A 313 24.75 -26.05 3.96
CA VAL A 313 25.70 -25.71 5.01
C VAL A 313 25.90 -24.21 4.94
N GLU A 314 25.54 -23.51 6.01
CA GLU A 314 25.85 -22.08 6.16
C GLU A 314 27.30 -21.96 6.65
N GLU A 315 28.17 -21.48 5.77
CA GLU A 315 29.50 -21.04 6.14
C GLU A 315 29.43 -19.57 6.55
N ASP A 316 30.13 -19.20 7.62
CA ASP A 316 30.23 -17.80 8.04
C ASP A 316 31.18 -17.06 7.10
N ASP A 317 30.64 -16.63 5.97
CA ASP A 317 31.37 -15.93 4.90
C ASP A 317 31.82 -14.52 5.34
N SER A 318 31.50 -14.07 6.56
CA SER A 318 31.92 -12.76 7.08
C SER A 318 33.45 -12.59 7.22
N LEU A 319 34.19 -13.70 7.17
CA LEU A 319 35.64 -13.75 7.31
C LEU A 319 36.39 -14.05 5.98
N GLN A 320 35.69 -14.22 4.86
CA GLN A 320 36.33 -14.46 3.57
C GLN A 320 36.68 -13.13 2.85
N GLU A 321 37.83 -13.07 2.19
CA GLU A 321 38.17 -11.92 1.34
C GLU A 321 37.17 -11.83 0.19
N GLU A 322 36.52 -10.66 0.04
CA GLU A 322 35.57 -10.44 -1.06
C GLU A 322 36.33 -10.61 -2.40
N PRO A 323 35.85 -11.51 -3.30
CA PRO A 323 36.55 -11.79 -4.55
C PRO A 323 36.58 -10.54 -5.44
N VAL A 324 37.66 -10.39 -6.22
CA VAL A 324 37.74 -9.33 -7.23
C VAL A 324 36.72 -9.62 -8.33
N LEU A 325 35.63 -8.86 -8.33
CA LEU A 325 34.54 -9.02 -9.27
C LEU A 325 34.95 -8.56 -10.68
N THR A 326 34.48 -9.31 -11.67
CA THR A 326 34.63 -9.04 -13.09
C THR A 326 33.25 -8.82 -13.72
N ASN A 327 33.22 -8.28 -14.94
CA ASN A 327 31.97 -8.14 -15.72
C ASN A 327 31.37 -9.49 -16.16
N GLN A 328 32.07 -10.60 -15.93
CA GLN A 328 31.53 -11.94 -16.16
C GLN A 328 30.74 -12.44 -14.95
N ASP A 329 30.87 -11.80 -13.78
CA ASP A 329 30.19 -12.19 -12.56
C ASP A 329 28.78 -11.59 -12.51
N LEU A 330 27.79 -12.47 -12.63
CA LEU A 330 26.38 -12.14 -12.76
C LEU A 330 25.58 -12.83 -11.65
N VAL A 331 24.37 -12.34 -11.41
CA VAL A 331 23.43 -12.95 -10.47
C VAL A 331 22.09 -13.18 -11.18
N LEU A 332 21.59 -14.40 -11.13
CA LEU A 332 20.24 -14.73 -11.58
C LEU A 332 19.27 -14.60 -10.41
N GLY A 333 18.15 -13.92 -10.65
CA GLY A 333 16.99 -13.90 -9.75
C GLY A 333 15.87 -14.77 -10.31
N VAL A 334 15.47 -15.79 -9.54
CA VAL A 334 14.41 -16.74 -9.89
C VAL A 334 13.34 -16.69 -8.81
N ARG A 335 12.16 -16.18 -9.15
CA ARG A 335 11.03 -16.13 -8.21
C ARG A 335 10.55 -17.57 -7.88
N PRO A 336 10.11 -17.83 -6.63
CA PRO A 336 9.71 -19.18 -6.21
C PRO A 336 8.61 -19.81 -7.07
N GLU A 337 7.70 -19.01 -7.63
CA GLU A 337 6.63 -19.48 -8.52
C GLU A 337 7.11 -19.89 -9.92
N PHE A 338 8.38 -19.64 -10.28
CA PHE A 338 8.97 -20.07 -11.55
C PHE A 338 9.73 -21.39 -11.43
N LEU A 339 9.67 -22.04 -10.26
CA LEU A 339 10.30 -23.33 -10.01
C LEU A 339 9.23 -24.43 -10.08
N ASP A 340 9.20 -25.13 -11.21
CA ASP A 340 8.28 -26.25 -11.43
C ASP A 340 8.91 -27.59 -11.04
N ILE A 341 8.15 -28.44 -10.33
CA ILE A 341 8.51 -29.85 -10.15
C ILE A 341 7.83 -30.67 -11.25
N GLU A 342 8.63 -31.26 -12.14
CA GLU A 342 8.18 -32.10 -13.24
C GLU A 342 9.17 -33.21 -13.55
N ASP A 343 8.69 -34.39 -13.96
CA ASP A 343 9.55 -35.56 -14.25
C ASP A 343 10.53 -35.33 -15.41
N SER A 344 10.19 -34.41 -16.32
CA SER A 344 11.02 -33.95 -17.44
C SER A 344 11.99 -32.81 -17.09
N GLY A 345 12.08 -32.42 -15.81
CA GLY A 345 12.89 -31.31 -15.38
C GLY A 345 14.38 -31.48 -15.68
N SER A 346 15.07 -30.36 -15.88
CA SER A 346 16.48 -30.28 -16.27
C SER A 346 17.45 -30.30 -15.08
N LEU A 347 16.94 -30.09 -13.87
CA LEU A 347 17.71 -30.08 -12.63
C LEU A 347 17.26 -31.22 -11.72
N ASP A 348 18.19 -32.06 -11.29
CA ASP A 348 17.93 -33.02 -10.21
C ASP A 348 18.00 -32.31 -8.86
N GLY A 349 17.01 -32.57 -8.00
CA GLY A 349 16.94 -32.01 -6.66
C GLY A 349 16.37 -32.99 -5.64
N GLU A 350 16.44 -32.60 -4.38
CA GLU A 350 15.90 -33.37 -3.26
C GLU A 350 15.07 -32.47 -2.35
N ILE A 351 13.87 -32.93 -1.99
CA ILE A 351 13.00 -32.18 -1.09
C ILE A 351 13.66 -32.06 0.29
N TYR A 352 14.08 -30.85 0.63
CA TYR A 352 14.67 -30.53 1.93
C TYR A 352 13.60 -30.12 2.95
N GLY A 353 12.54 -29.44 2.49
CA GLY A 353 11.44 -28.99 3.33
C GLY A 353 10.16 -28.79 2.52
N ALA A 354 9.00 -28.96 3.15
CA ALA A 354 7.71 -28.65 2.56
C ALA A 354 6.78 -28.09 3.64
N MET A 355 6.16 -26.94 3.36
CA MET A 355 5.22 -26.25 4.24
C MET A 355 3.91 -26.02 3.48
N PRO A 356 2.91 -26.90 3.63
CA PRO A 356 1.60 -26.69 3.03
C PRO A 356 0.85 -25.56 3.76
N THR A 357 0.42 -24.54 3.04
CA THR A 357 -0.34 -23.39 3.58
C THR A 357 -1.81 -23.38 3.14
N GLY A 358 -2.24 -24.44 2.44
CA GLY A 358 -3.62 -24.66 2.04
C GLY A 358 -3.76 -24.76 0.53
N MET A 359 -3.85 -23.61 -0.15
CA MET A 359 -3.98 -23.55 -1.62
C MET A 359 -2.64 -23.75 -2.35
N GLU A 360 -1.55 -23.57 -1.64
CA GLU A 360 -0.19 -23.73 -2.14
C GLU A 360 0.68 -24.44 -1.09
N SER A 361 1.82 -24.95 -1.54
CA SER A 361 2.86 -25.51 -0.67
C SER A 361 4.18 -24.84 -1.01
N THR A 362 4.77 -24.17 -0.02
CA THR A 362 6.14 -23.68 -0.13
C THR A 362 7.10 -24.84 0.10
N ILE A 363 7.95 -25.10 -0.87
CA ILE A 363 8.93 -26.19 -0.83
C ILE A 363 10.34 -25.62 -0.82
N LYS A 364 11.24 -26.29 -0.12
CA LYS A 364 12.69 -26.07 -0.23
C LYS A 364 13.30 -27.30 -0.88
N VAL A 365 13.96 -27.10 -2.00
CA VAL A 365 14.58 -28.16 -2.78
C VAL A 365 16.09 -27.95 -2.81
N ARG A 366 16.82 -28.98 -2.39
CA ARG A 366 18.27 -29.01 -2.48
C ARG A 366 18.69 -29.31 -3.91
N VAL A 367 19.48 -28.43 -4.51
CA VAL A 367 20.16 -28.64 -5.79
C VAL A 367 21.66 -28.47 -5.56
N ASP A 368 22.41 -29.57 -5.66
CA ASP A 368 23.80 -29.62 -5.24
C ASP A 368 23.96 -29.16 -3.77
N ASP A 369 24.63 -28.03 -3.49
CA ASP A 369 24.71 -27.44 -2.13
C ASP A 369 23.68 -26.33 -1.87
N PHE A 370 22.92 -25.94 -2.88
CA PHE A 370 22.02 -24.79 -2.83
C PHE A 370 20.62 -25.23 -2.39
N LEU A 371 19.91 -24.35 -1.69
CA LEU A 371 18.51 -24.52 -1.32
C LEU A 371 17.66 -23.54 -2.13
N LEU A 372 16.90 -24.06 -3.08
CA LEU A 372 15.94 -23.27 -3.85
C LEU A 372 14.56 -23.36 -3.20
N THR A 373 13.92 -22.21 -3.02
CA THR A 373 12.54 -22.11 -2.56
C THR A 373 11.61 -22.12 -3.77
N GLY A 374 10.62 -23.01 -3.79
CA GLY A 374 9.58 -23.08 -4.80
C GLY A 374 8.19 -22.93 -4.19
N VAL A 375 7.22 -22.51 -5.00
CA VAL A 375 5.79 -22.49 -4.62
C VAL A 375 5.02 -23.36 -5.60
N VAL A 376 4.41 -24.44 -5.09
CA VAL A 376 3.60 -25.36 -5.90
C VAL A 376 2.14 -25.20 -5.52
N PHE A 377 1.29 -24.98 -6.53
CA PHE A 377 -0.16 -24.89 -6.32
C PHE A 377 -0.78 -26.28 -6.08
N GLY A 378 -1.71 -26.35 -5.13
CA GLY A 378 -2.41 -27.57 -4.77
C GLY A 378 -1.90 -28.24 -3.49
N SER A 379 -2.70 -29.20 -3.01
CA SER A 379 -2.44 -29.94 -1.77
C SER A 379 -1.57 -31.18 -2.00
N THR A 380 -0.46 -31.01 -2.70
CA THR A 380 0.49 -32.10 -2.95
C THR A 380 1.43 -32.21 -1.75
N LEU A 381 1.39 -33.36 -1.06
CA LEU A 381 2.31 -33.64 0.03
C LEU A 381 3.63 -34.17 -0.55
N PHE A 382 4.71 -33.44 -0.31
CA PHE A 382 6.06 -33.87 -0.65
C PHE A 382 6.73 -34.55 0.55
N SER A 383 7.29 -35.73 0.32
CA SER A 383 8.09 -36.43 1.34
C SER A 383 9.49 -35.82 1.42
N LEU A 384 9.97 -35.55 2.63
CA LEU A 384 11.35 -35.11 2.85
C LEU A 384 12.32 -36.18 2.35
N GLY A 385 13.39 -35.76 1.69
CA GLY A 385 14.38 -36.63 1.05
C GLY A 385 13.93 -37.25 -0.28
N ALA A 386 12.71 -36.94 -0.76
CA ALA A 386 12.27 -37.40 -2.07
C ALA A 386 13.12 -36.75 -3.17
N LYS A 387 13.61 -37.57 -4.10
CA LYS A 387 14.26 -37.09 -5.31
C LYS A 387 13.20 -36.55 -6.26
N VAL A 388 13.41 -35.33 -6.73
CA VAL A 388 12.52 -34.64 -7.66
C VAL A 388 13.34 -34.07 -8.80
N ARG A 389 12.67 -33.82 -9.92
CA ARG A 389 13.24 -33.04 -11.01
C ARG A 389 12.56 -31.69 -11.08
N LEU A 390 13.37 -30.69 -11.36
CA LEU A 390 12.99 -29.28 -11.36
C LEU A 390 13.23 -28.67 -12.73
N ASN A 391 12.40 -27.70 -13.06
CA ASN A 391 12.61 -26.83 -14.19
C ASN A 391 12.44 -25.37 -13.76
N ILE A 392 13.12 -24.46 -14.46
CA ILE A 392 12.95 -23.02 -14.27
C ILE A 392 12.25 -22.48 -15.50
N SER A 393 10.95 -22.27 -15.39
CA SER A 393 10.01 -22.11 -16.51
C SER A 393 9.39 -20.71 -16.50
N SER A 394 10.13 -19.73 -16.99
CA SER A 394 9.64 -18.36 -17.11
C SER A 394 10.43 -17.55 -18.12
N ASP A 395 9.77 -16.59 -18.76
CA ASP A 395 10.41 -15.53 -19.57
C ASP A 395 10.78 -14.30 -18.71
N ASN A 396 10.53 -14.34 -17.40
CA ASN A 396 10.79 -13.27 -16.44
C ASN A 396 11.91 -13.62 -15.44
N ILE A 397 12.86 -14.47 -15.83
CA ILE A 397 14.09 -14.68 -15.06
C ILE A 397 14.94 -13.41 -15.15
N MET A 398 15.40 -12.93 -14.01
CA MET A 398 16.08 -11.65 -13.91
C MET A 398 17.59 -11.87 -13.91
N LEU A 399 18.32 -11.08 -14.69
CA LEU A 399 19.78 -11.07 -14.73
C LEU A 399 20.29 -9.76 -14.14
N PHE A 400 21.12 -9.84 -13.11
CA PHE A 400 21.71 -8.71 -12.42
C PHE A 400 23.23 -8.72 -12.56
N ASP A 401 23.80 -7.53 -12.53
CA ASP A 401 25.24 -7.31 -12.40
C ASP A 401 25.67 -7.49 -10.94
N ARG A 402 26.66 -8.35 -10.67
CA ARG A 402 27.12 -8.58 -9.29
C ARG A 402 27.82 -7.36 -8.70
N GLN A 403 28.49 -6.56 -9.54
CA GLN A 403 29.29 -5.43 -9.07
C GLN A 403 28.44 -4.26 -8.55
N SER A 404 27.41 -3.86 -9.31
CA SER A 404 26.50 -2.76 -8.92
C SER A 404 25.19 -3.22 -8.29
N GLY A 405 24.87 -4.51 -8.37
CA GLY A 405 23.57 -5.06 -7.98
C GLY A 405 22.40 -4.64 -8.87
N ARG A 406 22.63 -3.94 -9.99
CA ARG A 406 21.57 -3.45 -10.88
C ARG A 406 21.02 -4.54 -11.78
N CYS A 407 19.72 -4.48 -12.07
CA CYS A 407 19.08 -5.33 -13.06
C CYS A 407 19.60 -4.97 -14.46
N ILE A 408 20.13 -5.97 -15.17
CA ILE A 408 20.60 -5.85 -16.55
C ILE A 408 19.42 -6.04 -17.49
N THR A 409 18.70 -7.17 -17.35
CA THR A 409 17.59 -7.56 -18.22
C THR A 409 16.76 -8.67 -17.58
N GLN A 410 15.65 -9.01 -18.25
CA GLN A 410 14.86 -10.20 -18.01
C GLN A 410 14.86 -11.11 -19.23
N GLY A 411 14.52 -12.38 -19.05
CA GLY A 411 14.50 -13.37 -20.11
C GLY A 411 14.22 -14.78 -19.62
N SER A 412 14.49 -15.76 -20.46
CA SER A 412 14.35 -17.18 -20.14
C SER A 412 15.69 -17.86 -19.94
N LEU A 413 15.70 -18.92 -19.14
CA LEU A 413 16.87 -19.72 -18.82
C LEU A 413 16.65 -21.15 -19.34
N GLU A 414 17.59 -21.65 -20.14
CA GLU A 414 17.59 -23.02 -20.63
C GLU A 414 18.87 -23.73 -20.19
N PHE A 415 18.75 -24.82 -19.43
CA PHE A 415 19.91 -25.66 -19.09
C PHE A 415 20.32 -26.50 -20.29
N LEU A 416 21.62 -26.48 -20.61
CA LEU A 416 22.16 -27.29 -21.68
C LEU A 416 22.42 -28.70 -21.10
N GLN A 417 21.82 -29.73 -21.71
CA GLN A 417 22.10 -31.12 -21.32
C GLN A 417 23.61 -31.41 -21.48
N VAL A 418 24.17 -32.12 -20.50
CA VAL A 418 25.56 -32.62 -20.52
C VAL A 418 25.70 -33.72 -21.56
#